data_AF-A0A388T8R8-F1
#
_entry.id   AF-A0A388T8R8-F1
#
_cell.length_a   1.000
_cell.length_b   1.000
_cell.length_c   1.000
_cell.angle_alpha   90.00
_cell.angle_beta   90.00
_cell.angle_gamma   90.00
#
_symmetry.space_group_name_H-M   'P 1'
#
loop_
_entity.id
_entity.type
_entity.pdbx_description
1 polymer ?
#
loop_
_entity_poly.entity_id
_entity_poly.type
_entity_poly.pdbx_seq_one_letter_code
_entity_poly.pdbx_strand_id
1 'polypeptide(L)'
;MYRRGSTIDGYESHVRVHLKPRIGNHRLDRLNVGDLVEMFDAIEEHNEQILVENANRRAQAARCKPAEPGRPIPAERARIAEERATLAEMKPLRKITGASTRQRIRATLRAALNDAIAQRLITFDPASHVELETGKRPKALVWTEERVAQWKRTGEKLSAVMVLTPQQTGAFLDRAAKHRLYAPYHLIAFRGLRRGEACGRQWTDTDLGAALLTVATQLVQRGWKVEESAPRTDSGERVIALDSETVKVLKAHRKRQLKERLKWGEWGEAYVETGRVFTQGNGEWPHPAWVTDQFQRLAPRRVCPRSGCTTCATAPRCSLSRPART
;
A
#
# COMPACT_ATOMS: atom_id res chain seq x y z
N MET A 1 6.52 -27.13 -1.52
CA MET A 1 6.26 -25.90 -0.75
C MET A 1 5.49 -24.93 -1.65
N TYR A 2 4.21 -24.67 -1.39
CA TYR A 2 3.39 -23.80 -2.23
C TYR A 2 3.77 -22.32 -2.01
N ARG A 3 4.29 -21.64 -3.05
CA ARG A 3 4.59 -20.19 -2.98
C ARG A 3 3.31 -19.40 -3.21
N ARG A 4 3.12 -18.31 -2.46
CA ARG A 4 1.93 -17.44 -2.62
C ARG A 4 1.93 -16.72 -3.97
N GLY A 5 0.74 -16.51 -4.53
CA GLY A 5 0.53 -15.83 -5.81
C GLY A 5 1.24 -14.47 -5.90
N SER A 6 1.15 -13.63 -4.85
CA SER A 6 1.84 -12.32 -4.85
C SER A 6 3.38 -12.41 -4.89
N THR A 7 3.95 -13.50 -4.39
CA THR A 7 5.39 -13.75 -4.48
C THR A 7 5.78 -14.20 -5.88
N ILE A 8 4.93 -15.03 -6.51
CA ILE A 8 5.09 -15.45 -7.91
C ILE A 8 5.00 -14.23 -8.84
N ASP A 9 3.99 -13.38 -8.67
CA ASP A 9 3.82 -12.13 -9.45
C ASP A 9 5.06 -11.23 -9.35
N GLY A 10 5.67 -11.17 -8.16
CA GLY A 10 6.89 -10.42 -7.92
C GLY A 10 8.08 -10.98 -8.70
N TYR A 11 8.29 -12.30 -8.66
CA TYR A 11 9.35 -12.95 -9.44
C TYR A 11 9.12 -12.83 -10.94
N GLU A 12 7.89 -13.05 -11.41
CA GLU A 12 7.52 -12.89 -12.80
C GLU A 12 7.81 -11.45 -13.28
N SER A 13 7.45 -10.45 -12.47
CA SER A 13 7.77 -9.06 -12.78
C SER A 13 9.27 -8.80 -12.87
N HIS A 14 10.08 -9.34 -11.94
CA HIS A 14 11.54 -9.19 -12.00
C HIS A 14 12.10 -9.82 -13.28
N VAL A 15 11.67 -11.04 -13.60
CA VAL A 15 12.12 -11.79 -14.77
C VAL A 15 11.72 -11.07 -16.05
N ARG A 16 10.44 -10.73 -16.22
CA ARG A 16 9.90 -10.14 -17.45
C ARG A 16 10.40 -8.73 -17.71
N VAL A 17 10.52 -7.90 -16.67
CA VAL A 17 10.82 -6.46 -16.83
C VAL A 17 12.32 -6.17 -16.78
N HIS A 18 13.09 -6.91 -15.97
CA HIS A 18 14.49 -6.58 -15.70
C HIS A 18 15.46 -7.63 -16.23
N LEU A 19 15.25 -8.91 -15.90
CA LEU A 19 16.23 -9.97 -16.21
C LEU A 19 16.19 -10.37 -17.69
N LYS A 20 15.04 -10.81 -18.20
CA LYS A 20 14.90 -11.30 -19.58
C LYS A 20 15.32 -10.27 -20.64
N PRO A 21 14.94 -8.98 -20.53
CA PRO A 21 15.33 -7.99 -21.54
C PRO A 21 16.83 -7.68 -21.60
N ARG A 22 17.57 -7.91 -20.52
CA ARG A 22 19.00 -7.51 -20.42
C ARG A 22 19.93 -8.71 -20.48
N ILE A 23 19.66 -9.74 -19.67
CA ILE A 23 20.53 -10.92 -19.55
C ILE A 23 19.91 -12.19 -20.13
N GLY A 24 18.68 -12.14 -20.68
CA GLY A 24 17.98 -13.33 -21.17
C GLY A 24 18.63 -14.04 -22.37
N ASN A 25 19.47 -13.33 -23.13
CA ASN A 25 20.21 -13.89 -24.27
C ASN A 25 21.62 -14.37 -23.89
N HIS A 26 22.04 -14.17 -22.63
CA HIS A 26 23.36 -14.62 -22.19
C HIS A 26 23.32 -16.11 -21.92
N ARG A 27 24.35 -16.82 -22.37
CA ARG A 27 24.52 -18.21 -21.99
C ARG A 27 24.81 -18.31 -20.50
N LEU A 28 24.13 -19.23 -19.83
CA LEU A 28 24.19 -19.38 -18.39
C LEU A 28 25.62 -19.69 -17.88
N ASP A 29 26.40 -20.46 -18.64
CA ASP A 29 27.78 -20.82 -18.33
C ASP A 29 28.80 -19.69 -18.54
N ARG A 30 28.42 -18.62 -19.25
CA ARG A 30 29.27 -17.46 -19.53
C ARG A 30 28.86 -16.19 -18.77
N LEU A 31 27.73 -16.24 -18.07
CA LEU A 31 27.23 -15.11 -17.30
C LEU A 31 28.20 -14.78 -16.17
N ASN A 32 28.78 -13.58 -16.21
CA ASN A 32 29.79 -13.14 -15.25
C ASN A 32 29.29 -11.94 -14.41
N VAL A 33 30.11 -11.49 -13.45
CA VAL A 33 29.77 -10.36 -12.57
C VAL A 33 29.65 -9.05 -13.36
N GLY A 34 30.49 -8.84 -14.37
CA GLY A 34 30.47 -7.67 -15.25
C GLY A 34 29.16 -7.53 -16.00
N ASP A 35 28.64 -8.60 -16.61
CA ASP A 35 27.34 -8.58 -17.31
C ASP A 35 26.20 -8.14 -16.37
N LEU A 36 26.28 -8.53 -15.09
CA LEU A 36 25.28 -8.15 -14.09
C LEU A 36 25.46 -6.72 -13.60
N VAL A 37 26.70 -6.23 -13.49
CA VAL A 37 26.98 -4.81 -13.20
C VAL A 37 26.40 -3.96 -14.33
N GLU A 38 26.72 -4.26 -15.59
CA GLU A 38 26.16 -3.56 -16.76
C GLU A 38 24.62 -3.59 -16.77
N MET A 39 24.02 -4.73 -16.40
CA MET A 39 22.57 -4.84 -16.27
C MET A 39 22.00 -3.85 -15.24
N PHE A 40 22.62 -3.73 -14.06
CA PHE A 40 22.15 -2.83 -13.00
C PHE A 40 22.44 -1.36 -13.31
N ASP A 41 23.56 -1.07 -13.96
CA ASP A 41 23.90 0.28 -14.42
C ASP A 41 22.88 0.74 -15.48
N ALA A 42 22.52 -0.13 -16.43
CA ALA A 42 21.45 0.14 -17.39
C ALA A 42 20.05 0.29 -16.75
N ILE A 43 19.83 -0.21 -15.52
CA ILE A 43 18.61 0.08 -14.75
C ILE A 43 18.70 1.48 -14.14
N GLU A 44 19.86 1.92 -13.68
CA GLU A 44 20.08 3.26 -13.13
C GLU A 44 19.98 4.34 -14.21
N GLU A 45 20.64 4.16 -15.35
CA GLU A 45 20.53 5.07 -16.49
C GLU A 45 19.06 5.24 -16.93
N HIS A 46 18.30 4.14 -16.99
CA HIS A 46 16.87 4.21 -17.28
C HIS A 46 16.06 4.93 -16.19
N ASN A 47 16.46 4.82 -14.92
CA ASN A 47 15.82 5.58 -13.84
C ASN A 47 16.04 7.08 -14.01
N GLU A 48 17.24 7.50 -14.43
CA GLU A 48 17.55 8.91 -14.70
C GLU A 48 16.67 9.47 -15.82
N GLN A 49 16.52 8.72 -16.92
CA GLN A 49 15.60 9.07 -18.01
C GLN A 49 14.16 9.24 -17.49
N ILE A 50 13.66 8.30 -16.67
CA ILE A 50 12.33 8.38 -16.07
C ILE A 50 12.18 9.63 -15.19
N LEU A 51 13.22 9.99 -14.41
CA LEU A 51 13.17 11.17 -13.54
C LEU A 51 13.04 12.44 -14.37
N VAL A 52 13.82 12.59 -15.44
CA VAL A 52 13.75 13.72 -16.36
C VAL A 52 12.38 13.79 -17.04
N GLU A 53 11.91 12.68 -17.61
CA GLU A 53 10.61 12.61 -18.28
C GLU A 53 9.45 12.94 -17.31
N ASN A 54 9.53 12.47 -16.05
CA ASN A 54 8.55 12.78 -15.02
C ASN A 54 8.59 14.26 -14.59
N ALA A 55 9.79 14.85 -14.47
CA ALA A 55 9.95 16.27 -14.14
C ALA A 55 9.34 17.15 -15.24
N ASN A 56 9.64 16.83 -16.51
CA ASN A 56 9.07 17.51 -17.68
C ASN A 56 7.55 17.42 -17.70
N ARG A 57 6.98 16.22 -17.49
CA ARG A 57 5.52 16.05 -17.41
C ARG A 57 4.90 16.82 -16.24
N ARG A 58 5.55 16.88 -15.09
CA ARG A 58 5.05 17.65 -13.92
C ARG A 58 5.07 19.15 -14.19
N ALA A 59 6.13 19.66 -14.81
CA ALA A 59 6.22 21.05 -15.23
C ALA A 59 5.10 21.38 -16.24
N GLN A 60 4.88 20.51 -17.23
CA GLN A 60 3.80 20.65 -18.20
C GLN A 60 2.41 20.64 -17.54
N ALA A 61 2.18 19.71 -16.62
CA ALA A 61 0.93 19.64 -15.86
C ALA A 61 0.70 20.87 -14.96
N ALA A 62 1.78 21.54 -14.51
CA ALA A 62 1.67 22.80 -13.79
C ALA A 62 1.24 23.95 -14.72
N ARG A 63 1.75 24.01 -15.96
CA ARG A 63 1.33 24.98 -16.99
C ARG A 63 -0.12 24.83 -17.41
N CYS A 64 -0.66 23.61 -17.34
CA CYS A 64 -2.07 23.32 -17.61
C CYS A 64 -3.05 23.88 -16.55
N LYS A 65 -2.54 24.44 -15.43
CA LYS A 65 -3.38 25.03 -14.39
C LYS A 65 -3.64 26.50 -14.72
N PRO A 66 -4.87 27.00 -14.48
CA PRO A 66 -5.14 28.42 -14.59
C PRO A 66 -4.34 29.21 -13.56
N ALA A 67 -3.99 30.44 -13.90
CA ALA A 67 -3.23 31.34 -13.04
C ALA A 67 -4.00 31.71 -11.77
N GLU A 68 -5.31 31.91 -11.90
CA GLU A 68 -6.20 32.28 -10.79
C GLU A 68 -7.29 31.24 -10.53
N PRO A 69 -7.74 31.07 -9.28
CA PRO A 69 -8.91 30.26 -8.94
C PRO A 69 -10.18 30.87 -9.54
N GLY A 70 -10.76 30.24 -10.56
CA GLY A 70 -11.98 30.73 -11.20
C GLY A 70 -12.18 30.15 -12.59
N ARG A 71 -13.20 30.63 -13.31
CA ARG A 71 -13.36 30.30 -14.74
C ARG A 71 -12.33 31.13 -15.52
N PRO A 72 -11.38 30.50 -16.26
CA PRO A 72 -10.35 31.24 -16.99
C PRO A 72 -10.94 32.04 -18.14
N ILE A 73 -10.30 33.17 -18.47
CA ILE A 73 -10.66 33.98 -19.65
C ILE A 73 -10.48 33.17 -20.95
N PRO A 74 -11.19 33.49 -22.05
CA PRO A 74 -11.13 32.72 -23.30
C PRO A 74 -9.72 32.51 -23.85
N ALA A 75 -8.86 33.54 -23.82
CA ALA A 75 -7.47 33.45 -24.26
C ALA A 75 -6.65 32.45 -23.40
N GLU A 76 -6.85 32.48 -22.08
CA GLU A 76 -6.18 31.55 -21.16
C GLU A 76 -6.69 30.11 -21.34
N ARG A 77 -7.97 29.93 -21.69
CA ARG A 77 -8.53 28.62 -22.03
C ARG A 77 -7.88 28.02 -23.28
N ALA A 78 -7.64 28.83 -24.31
CA ALA A 78 -6.96 28.37 -25.54
C ALA A 78 -5.54 27.90 -25.21
N ARG A 79 -4.76 28.72 -24.49
CA ARG A 79 -3.42 28.32 -23.99
C ARG A 79 -3.46 27.03 -23.16
N ILE A 80 -4.39 26.92 -22.20
CA ILE A 80 -4.51 25.71 -21.36
C ILE A 80 -4.88 24.49 -22.21
N ALA A 81 -5.70 24.66 -23.26
CA ALA A 81 -6.07 23.57 -24.16
C ALA A 81 -4.85 23.07 -24.96
N GLU A 82 -4.03 23.98 -25.48
CA GLU A 82 -2.77 23.65 -26.15
C GLU A 82 -1.79 22.92 -25.21
N GLU A 83 -1.56 23.47 -24.01
CA GLU A 83 -0.67 22.86 -23.01
C GLU A 83 -1.17 21.46 -22.58
N ARG A 84 -2.49 21.25 -22.55
CA ARG A 84 -3.11 19.94 -22.28
C ARG A 84 -2.96 18.97 -23.44
N ALA A 85 -3.00 19.44 -24.68
CA ALA A 85 -2.73 18.61 -25.86
C ALA A 85 -1.28 18.10 -25.80
N THR A 86 -0.32 19.00 -25.54
CA THR A 86 1.09 18.63 -25.33
C THR A 86 1.26 17.65 -24.16
N LEU A 87 0.54 17.84 -23.05
CA LEU A 87 0.57 16.92 -21.91
C LEU A 87 0.02 15.52 -22.24
N ALA A 88 -0.95 15.45 -23.16
CA ALA A 88 -1.56 14.19 -23.59
C ALA A 88 -0.59 13.36 -24.45
N GLU A 89 0.24 14.02 -25.27
CA GLU A 89 1.26 13.36 -26.10
C GLU A 89 2.46 12.87 -25.28
N MET A 90 2.79 13.53 -24.17
CA MET A 90 3.87 13.10 -23.28
C MET A 90 3.60 11.70 -22.69
N LYS A 91 4.66 10.93 -22.45
CA LYS A 91 4.58 9.64 -21.75
C LYS A 91 3.99 9.81 -20.33
N PRO A 92 3.19 8.86 -19.83
CA PRO A 92 2.62 8.93 -18.48
C PRO A 92 3.71 8.83 -17.40
N LEU A 93 3.39 9.31 -16.19
CA LEU A 93 4.30 9.23 -15.05
C LEU A 93 4.66 7.77 -14.75
N ARG A 94 5.96 7.47 -14.75
CA ARG A 94 6.50 6.14 -14.46
C ARG A 94 7.18 6.10 -13.09
N LYS A 95 7.21 4.91 -12.49
CA LYS A 95 7.94 4.68 -11.24
C LYS A 95 9.36 4.24 -11.56
N ILE A 96 10.32 4.77 -10.82
CA ILE A 96 11.71 4.31 -10.87
C ILE A 96 11.91 3.00 -10.12
N THR A 97 12.95 2.28 -10.49
CA THR A 97 13.43 1.06 -9.82
C THR A 97 14.42 1.46 -8.73
N GLY A 98 13.91 1.79 -7.53
CA GLY A 98 14.75 2.21 -6.40
C GLY A 98 15.69 1.11 -5.89
N ALA A 99 16.69 1.49 -5.08
CA ALA A 99 17.72 0.60 -4.52
C ALA A 99 17.15 -0.68 -3.87
N SER A 100 16.08 -0.57 -3.08
CA SER A 100 15.44 -1.75 -2.46
C SER A 100 14.84 -2.73 -3.47
N THR A 101 14.38 -2.24 -4.63
CA THR A 101 13.86 -3.09 -5.71
C THR A 101 15.01 -3.76 -6.45
N ARG A 102 16.10 -3.04 -6.75
CA ARG A 102 17.32 -3.60 -7.33
C ARG A 102 17.87 -4.76 -6.49
N GLN A 103 17.91 -4.59 -5.17
CA GLN A 103 18.27 -5.66 -4.22
C GLN A 103 17.35 -6.89 -4.32
N ARG A 104 16.04 -6.69 -4.51
CA ARG A 104 15.07 -7.80 -4.68
C ARG A 104 15.23 -8.50 -6.03
N ILE A 105 15.55 -7.76 -7.08
CA ILE A 105 15.88 -8.31 -8.41
C ILE A 105 17.13 -9.18 -8.27
N ARG A 106 18.21 -8.66 -7.65
CA ARG A 106 19.43 -9.44 -7.35
C ARG A 106 19.11 -10.70 -6.54
N ALA A 107 18.30 -10.60 -5.48
CA ALA A 107 17.92 -11.76 -4.67
C ALA A 107 17.12 -12.81 -5.46
N THR A 108 16.28 -12.38 -6.41
CA THR A 108 15.53 -13.30 -7.29
C THR A 108 16.48 -14.02 -8.24
N LEU A 109 17.43 -13.29 -8.84
CA LEU A 109 18.46 -13.86 -9.71
C LEU A 109 19.36 -14.84 -8.96
N ARG A 110 19.85 -14.46 -7.77
CA ARG A 110 20.62 -15.34 -6.89
C ARG A 110 19.88 -16.64 -6.58
N ALA A 111 18.58 -16.58 -6.28
CA ALA A 111 17.81 -17.80 -6.03
C ALA A 111 17.80 -18.71 -7.27
N ALA A 112 17.59 -18.15 -8.47
CA ALA A 112 17.62 -18.92 -9.71
C ALA A 112 19.02 -19.49 -10.05
N LEU A 113 20.09 -18.73 -9.81
CA LEU A 113 21.46 -19.18 -10.03
C LEU A 113 21.88 -20.25 -9.02
N ASN A 114 21.46 -20.15 -7.76
CA ASN A 114 21.67 -21.22 -6.78
C ASN A 114 20.92 -22.51 -7.16
N ASP A 115 19.70 -22.40 -7.70
CA ASP A 115 18.98 -23.56 -8.24
C ASP A 115 19.72 -24.18 -9.44
N ALA A 116 20.40 -23.37 -10.26
CA ALA A 116 21.25 -23.85 -11.35
C ALA A 116 22.55 -24.53 -10.87
N ILE A 117 23.15 -24.04 -9.78
CA ILE A 117 24.29 -24.70 -9.10
C ILE A 117 23.86 -26.06 -8.55
N ALA A 118 22.69 -26.12 -7.89
CA ALA A 118 22.14 -27.38 -7.38
C ALA A 118 21.92 -28.43 -8.49
N GLN A 119 21.57 -27.95 -9.70
CA GLN A 119 21.45 -28.78 -10.91
C GLN A 119 22.77 -28.99 -11.65
N ARG A 120 23.90 -28.47 -11.14
CA ARG A 120 25.24 -28.54 -11.73
C ARG A 120 25.35 -27.94 -13.13
N LEU A 121 24.50 -26.98 -13.47
CA LEU A 121 24.55 -26.24 -14.73
C LEU A 121 25.67 -25.19 -14.74
N ILE A 122 25.97 -24.65 -13.56
CA ILE A 122 27.05 -23.69 -13.28
C ILE A 122 27.69 -24.03 -11.95
N THR A 123 28.89 -23.50 -11.69
CA THR A 123 29.66 -23.75 -10.46
C THR A 123 29.73 -22.55 -9.53
N PHE A 124 29.30 -21.37 -10.00
CA PHE A 124 29.50 -20.10 -9.32
C PHE A 124 28.28 -19.18 -9.50
N ASP A 125 27.89 -18.44 -8.45
CA ASP A 125 26.81 -17.46 -8.47
C ASP A 125 27.39 -16.05 -8.73
N PRO A 126 27.40 -15.53 -9.98
CA PRO A 126 27.89 -14.17 -10.24
C PRO A 126 27.09 -13.10 -9.47
N ALA A 127 25.82 -13.35 -9.16
CA ALA A 127 24.97 -12.35 -8.51
C ALA A 127 25.26 -12.17 -7.01
N SER A 128 26.00 -13.08 -6.37
CA SER A 128 26.47 -12.87 -4.98
C SER A 128 27.57 -11.83 -4.86
N HIS A 129 28.28 -11.54 -5.95
CA HIS A 129 29.43 -10.64 -5.98
C HIS A 129 29.13 -9.26 -6.53
N VAL A 130 27.92 -9.04 -7.05
CA VAL A 130 27.48 -7.71 -7.47
C VAL A 130 27.20 -6.86 -6.23
N GLU A 131 27.97 -5.80 -6.03
CA GLU A 131 27.72 -4.83 -4.97
C GLU A 131 26.67 -3.82 -5.41
N LEU A 132 25.61 -3.68 -4.60
CA LEU A 132 24.52 -2.74 -4.86
C LEU A 132 24.25 -1.92 -3.62
N GLU A 133 23.86 -0.67 -3.81
CA GLU A 133 23.42 0.18 -2.72
C GLU A 133 22.25 -0.44 -1.96
N THR A 134 22.32 -0.40 -0.64
CA THR A 134 21.20 -0.81 0.20
C THR A 134 20.30 0.38 0.47
N GLY A 135 19.05 0.31 -0.02
CA GLY A 135 18.08 1.37 0.21
C GLY A 135 17.82 1.60 1.70
N LYS A 136 17.86 2.87 2.13
CA LYS A 136 17.53 3.24 3.52
C LYS A 136 16.06 2.97 3.81
N ARG A 137 15.78 2.25 4.90
CA ARG A 137 14.41 2.02 5.36
C ARG A 137 13.82 3.36 5.82
N PRO A 138 12.63 3.77 5.35
CA PRO A 138 12.01 5.01 5.82
C PRO A 138 11.73 4.89 7.32
N LYS A 139 12.17 5.88 8.08
CA LYS A 139 11.86 5.98 9.51
C LYS A 139 10.43 6.49 9.67
N ALA A 140 9.62 5.80 10.48
CA ALA A 140 8.30 6.30 10.80
C ALA A 140 8.43 7.57 11.64
N LEU A 141 7.77 8.65 11.20
CA LEU A 141 7.72 9.92 11.94
C LEU A 141 6.28 10.24 12.29
N VAL A 142 6.07 10.92 13.41
CA VAL A 142 4.74 11.37 13.85
C VAL A 142 4.47 12.77 13.31
N TRP A 143 3.23 13.08 12.95
CA TRP A 143 2.77 14.41 12.56
C TRP A 143 2.66 15.37 13.75
N THR A 144 3.80 15.83 14.30
CA THR A 144 3.83 16.93 15.28
C THR A 144 3.44 18.25 14.63
N GLU A 145 3.10 19.25 15.44
CA GLU A 145 2.66 20.56 14.95
C GLU A 145 3.71 21.24 14.06
N GLU A 146 4.99 21.15 14.44
CA GLU A 146 6.12 21.71 13.71
C GLU A 146 6.28 21.03 12.35
N ARG A 147 6.11 19.71 12.30
CA ARG A 147 6.20 18.93 11.05
C ARG A 147 5.03 19.20 10.12
N VAL A 148 3.84 19.40 10.69
CA VAL A 148 2.67 19.83 9.92
C VAL A 148 2.89 21.24 9.35
N ALA A 149 3.44 22.16 10.15
CA ALA A 149 3.76 23.51 9.71
C ALA A 149 4.84 23.53 8.62
N GLN A 150 5.92 22.75 8.79
CA GLN A 150 6.97 22.60 7.79
C GLN A 150 6.41 22.01 6.49
N TRP A 151 5.62 20.94 6.58
CA TRP A 151 4.98 20.36 5.40
C TRP A 151 4.05 21.36 4.69
N LYS A 152 3.26 22.16 5.42
CA LYS A 152 2.42 23.20 4.81
C LYS A 152 3.24 24.26 4.08
N ARG A 153 4.44 24.56 4.56
CA ARG A 153 5.36 25.54 3.97
C ARG A 153 6.06 25.00 2.72
N THR A 154 6.58 23.78 2.79
CA THR A 154 7.42 23.21 1.72
C THR A 154 6.64 22.33 0.73
N GLY A 155 5.47 21.83 1.13
CA GLY A 155 4.71 20.82 0.40
C GLY A 155 5.30 19.41 0.49
N GLU A 156 6.46 19.25 1.14
CA GLU A 156 7.22 18.01 1.16
C GLU A 156 7.02 17.20 2.44
N LYS A 157 6.96 15.88 2.30
CA LYS A 157 6.89 14.96 3.45
C LYS A 157 8.30 14.63 3.93
N LEU A 158 8.52 14.75 5.23
CA LEU A 158 9.78 14.40 5.90
C LEU A 158 10.09 12.89 5.85
N SER A 159 9.05 12.05 5.76
CA SER A 159 9.20 10.61 5.60
C SER A 159 8.08 10.03 4.74
N ALA A 160 8.38 8.91 4.09
CA ALA A 160 7.39 8.09 3.40
C ALA A 160 6.35 7.48 4.36
N VAL A 161 6.69 7.35 5.66
CA VAL A 161 5.80 6.81 6.69
C VAL A 161 5.57 7.87 7.74
N MET A 162 4.39 8.50 7.68
CA MET A 162 3.94 9.46 8.67
C MET A 162 2.76 8.89 9.47
N VAL A 163 2.86 8.94 10.79
CA VAL A 163 1.92 8.39 11.77
C VAL A 163 1.12 9.53 12.40
N LEU A 164 -0.18 9.34 12.59
CA LEU A 164 -1.05 10.32 13.24
C LEU A 164 -0.78 10.37 14.75
N THR A 165 -0.90 11.55 15.35
CA THR A 165 -0.95 11.68 16.82
C THR A 165 -2.27 11.11 17.36
N PRO A 166 -2.38 10.83 18.67
CA PRO A 166 -3.65 10.43 19.28
C PRO A 166 -4.79 11.44 19.04
N GLN A 167 -4.50 12.75 19.15
CA GLN A 167 -5.47 13.82 18.93
C GLN A 167 -5.94 13.85 17.47
N GLN A 168 -5.01 13.69 16.52
CA GLN A 168 -5.33 13.60 15.09
C GLN A 168 -6.12 12.34 14.75
N THR A 169 -5.81 11.23 15.41
CA THR A 169 -6.54 9.96 15.27
C THR A 169 -7.97 10.12 15.77
N GLY A 170 -8.17 10.77 16.93
CA GLY A 170 -9.49 11.14 17.44
C GLY A 170 -10.28 11.99 16.45
N ALA A 171 -9.71 13.11 15.99
CA ALA A 171 -10.37 13.97 15.00
C ALA A 171 -10.73 13.25 13.68
N PHE A 172 -9.88 12.31 13.25
CA PHE A 172 -10.18 11.45 12.11
C PHE A 172 -11.37 10.50 12.39
N LEU A 173 -11.38 9.84 13.55
CA LEU A 173 -12.46 8.94 13.95
C LEU A 173 -13.79 9.69 14.13
N ASP A 174 -13.77 10.90 14.67
CA ASP A 174 -14.96 11.77 14.79
C ASP A 174 -15.53 12.10 13.42
N ARG A 175 -14.67 12.44 12.46
CA ARG A 175 -15.09 12.69 11.07
C ARG A 175 -15.65 11.44 10.41
N ALA A 176 -15.06 10.28 10.71
CA ALA A 176 -15.48 8.99 10.20
C ALA A 176 -16.68 8.40 10.95
N ALA A 177 -17.16 8.97 12.06
CA ALA A 177 -18.17 8.39 12.94
C ALA A 177 -19.46 7.96 12.21
N LYS A 178 -19.91 8.77 11.24
CA LYS A 178 -21.09 8.48 10.42
C LYS A 178 -20.78 7.66 9.15
N HIS A 179 -19.51 7.41 8.86
CA HIS A 179 -19.08 6.66 7.69
C HIS A 179 -19.15 5.15 7.95
N ARG A 180 -19.51 4.35 6.93
CA ARG A 180 -19.59 2.88 7.10
C ARG A 180 -18.27 2.23 7.53
N LEU A 181 -17.15 2.81 7.11
CA LEU A 181 -15.80 2.37 7.46
C LEU A 181 -15.33 2.82 8.86
N TYR A 182 -16.18 3.42 9.69
CA TYR A 182 -15.81 3.75 11.07
C TYR A 182 -15.28 2.54 11.85
N ALA A 183 -16.04 1.43 11.87
CA ALA A 183 -15.69 0.24 12.64
C ALA A 183 -14.33 -0.38 12.25
N PRO A 184 -13.99 -0.58 10.96
CA PRO A 184 -12.66 -1.06 10.61
C PRO A 184 -11.56 -0.06 10.96
N TYR A 185 -11.80 1.26 10.85
CA TYR A 185 -10.81 2.25 11.26
C TYR A 185 -10.57 2.27 12.77
N HIS A 186 -11.64 2.17 13.56
CA HIS A 186 -11.55 2.05 15.01
C HIS A 186 -10.73 0.82 15.39
N LEU A 187 -11.06 -0.34 14.81
CA LEU A 187 -10.35 -1.58 15.08
C LEU A 187 -8.86 -1.50 14.72
N ILE A 188 -8.51 -0.90 13.57
CA ILE A 188 -7.12 -0.68 13.17
C ILE A 188 -6.40 0.26 14.13
N ALA A 189 -7.03 1.37 14.52
CA ALA A 189 -6.41 2.38 15.39
C ALA A 189 -6.08 1.83 16.78
N PHE A 190 -6.98 1.05 17.38
CA PHE A 190 -6.83 0.56 18.75
C PHE A 190 -6.14 -0.80 18.86
N ARG A 191 -6.22 -1.64 17.82
CA ARG A 191 -5.69 -3.02 17.84
C ARG A 191 -4.60 -3.31 16.82
N GLY A 192 -4.26 -2.34 15.97
CA GLY A 192 -3.12 -2.41 15.07
C GLY A 192 -3.24 -3.50 14.00
N LEU A 193 -4.46 -3.85 13.59
CA LEU A 193 -4.66 -4.79 12.49
C LEU A 193 -4.11 -4.19 11.19
N ARG A 194 -3.45 -5.03 10.38
CA ARG A 194 -3.12 -4.62 9.01
C ARG A 194 -4.42 -4.47 8.21
N ARG A 195 -4.41 -3.58 7.22
CA ARG A 195 -5.56 -3.34 6.34
C ARG A 195 -6.22 -4.63 5.82
N GLY A 196 -5.41 -5.57 5.31
CA GLY A 196 -5.92 -6.86 4.81
C GLY A 196 -6.49 -7.75 5.90
N GLU A 197 -5.87 -7.78 7.09
CA GLU A 197 -6.35 -8.52 8.27
C GLU A 197 -7.71 -7.98 8.72
N ALA A 198 -7.88 -6.66 8.75
CA ALA A 198 -9.15 -6.01 9.07
C ALA A 198 -10.20 -6.35 8.02
N CYS A 199 -9.92 -6.13 6.73
CA CYS A 199 -10.88 -6.38 5.64
C CYS A 199 -11.32 -7.85 5.53
N GLY A 200 -10.45 -8.80 5.91
CA GLY A 200 -10.75 -10.24 5.88
C GLY A 200 -11.44 -10.80 7.11
N ARG A 201 -11.76 -9.99 8.13
CA ARG A 201 -12.37 -10.51 9.35
C ARG A 201 -13.71 -11.16 9.10
N GLN A 202 -13.91 -12.33 9.71
CA GLN A 202 -15.17 -13.07 9.73
C GLN A 202 -15.83 -12.97 11.10
N TRP A 203 -17.16 -13.06 11.13
CA TRP A 203 -17.91 -13.10 12.39
C TRP A 203 -17.62 -14.37 13.19
N THR A 204 -17.31 -15.49 12.54
CA THR A 204 -16.89 -16.75 13.16
C THR A 204 -15.59 -16.62 13.95
N ASP A 205 -14.69 -15.74 13.50
CA ASP A 205 -13.41 -15.46 14.17
C ASP A 205 -13.51 -14.31 15.21
N THR A 206 -14.72 -13.78 15.47
CA THR A 206 -14.92 -12.59 16.30
C THR A 206 -15.93 -12.86 17.42
N ASP A 207 -15.42 -13.26 18.59
CA ASP A 207 -16.23 -13.48 19.78
C ASP A 207 -16.39 -12.18 20.57
N LEU A 208 -17.54 -11.52 20.40
CA LEU A 208 -17.88 -10.30 21.13
C LEU A 208 -18.33 -10.55 22.58
N GLY A 209 -18.62 -11.81 22.95
CA GLY A 209 -18.95 -12.21 24.31
C GLY A 209 -17.69 -12.37 25.16
N ALA A 210 -16.70 -13.10 24.64
CA ALA A 210 -15.38 -13.22 25.23
C ALA A 210 -14.47 -11.99 25.00
N ALA A 211 -14.91 -11.05 24.16
CA ALA A 211 -14.12 -9.89 23.73
C ALA A 211 -12.79 -10.29 23.07
N LEU A 212 -12.82 -11.31 22.21
CA LEU A 212 -11.67 -11.85 21.50
C LEU A 212 -11.89 -11.80 20.00
N LEU A 213 -10.81 -11.50 19.27
CA LEU A 213 -10.77 -11.57 17.81
C LEU A 213 -9.54 -12.36 17.37
N THR A 214 -9.76 -13.41 16.59
CA THR A 214 -8.71 -14.25 16.04
C THR A 214 -8.35 -13.75 14.64
N VAL A 215 -7.06 -13.55 14.37
CA VAL A 215 -6.57 -13.13 13.04
C VAL A 215 -6.17 -14.36 12.23
N ALA A 216 -7.14 -15.04 11.61
CA ALA A 216 -6.90 -16.26 10.82
C ALA A 216 -6.79 -16.02 9.29
N THR A 217 -7.42 -14.96 8.78
CA THR A 217 -7.50 -14.65 7.33
C THR A 217 -7.02 -13.23 6.96
N GLN A 218 -6.90 -12.91 5.68
CA GLN A 218 -6.73 -11.53 5.22
C GLN A 218 -7.21 -11.41 3.78
N LEU A 219 -7.73 -10.24 3.42
CA LEU A 219 -7.97 -9.90 2.02
C LEU A 219 -6.72 -9.23 1.44
N VAL A 220 -6.18 -9.85 0.40
CA VAL A 220 -5.05 -9.34 -0.38
C VAL A 220 -5.54 -8.85 -1.73
N GLN A 221 -4.87 -7.83 -2.24
CA GLN A 221 -5.15 -7.29 -3.57
C GLN A 221 -4.07 -7.78 -4.53
N ARG A 222 -4.47 -8.44 -5.61
CA ARG A 222 -3.62 -8.79 -6.76
C ARG A 222 -4.18 -8.13 -8.01
N GLY A 223 -3.48 -7.10 -8.49
CA GLY A 223 -4.04 -6.19 -9.49
C GLY A 223 -5.31 -5.52 -8.97
N TRP A 224 -6.44 -5.73 -9.65
CA TRP A 224 -7.78 -5.27 -9.21
C TRP A 224 -8.62 -6.37 -8.55
N LYS A 225 -8.12 -7.61 -8.49
CA LYS A 225 -8.83 -8.71 -7.85
C LYS A 225 -8.51 -8.76 -6.36
N VAL A 226 -9.54 -9.08 -5.58
CA VAL A 226 -9.43 -9.32 -4.15
C VAL A 226 -9.44 -10.82 -3.93
N GLU A 227 -8.42 -11.33 -3.25
CA GLU A 227 -8.28 -12.74 -2.91
C GLU A 227 -8.18 -12.89 -1.39
N GLU A 228 -8.70 -13.99 -0.88
CA GLU A 228 -8.48 -14.39 0.51
C GLU A 228 -7.18 -15.18 0.64
N SER A 229 -6.44 -14.92 1.71
CA SER A 229 -5.19 -15.63 2.04
C SER A 229 -5.04 -15.74 3.55
N ALA A 230 -4.34 -16.77 4.02
CA ALA A 230 -3.83 -16.82 5.39
C ALA A 230 -2.82 -15.66 5.65
N PRO A 231 -2.62 -15.24 6.92
CA PRO A 231 -1.62 -14.27 7.34
C PRO A 231 -0.23 -14.51 6.75
N ARG A 232 0.55 -13.43 6.61
CA ARG A 232 1.87 -13.51 5.94
C ARG A 232 2.86 -14.41 6.68
N THR A 233 2.67 -14.60 7.96
CA THR A 233 3.60 -15.33 8.84
C THR A 233 2.78 -16.10 9.85
N ASP A 234 3.27 -17.22 10.35
CA ASP A 234 2.62 -17.98 11.43
C ASP A 234 2.40 -17.11 12.67
N SER A 235 3.36 -16.22 12.98
CA SER A 235 3.22 -15.16 14.01
C SER A 235 2.14 -14.10 13.72
N GLY A 236 1.56 -14.14 12.52
CA GLY A 236 0.44 -13.30 12.10
C GLY A 236 -0.90 -13.84 12.58
N GLU A 237 -1.00 -15.17 12.76
CA GLU A 237 -2.11 -15.83 13.44
C GLU A 237 -1.99 -15.55 14.94
N ARG A 238 -2.92 -14.75 15.44
CA ARG A 238 -2.92 -14.30 16.83
C ARG A 238 -4.32 -14.00 17.30
N VAL A 239 -4.53 -14.17 18.60
CA VAL A 239 -5.72 -13.69 19.29
C VAL A 239 -5.48 -12.28 19.78
N ILE A 240 -6.44 -11.40 19.56
CA ILE A 240 -6.45 -9.99 19.95
C ILE A 240 -7.58 -9.79 20.94
N ALA A 241 -7.26 -9.37 22.16
CA ALA A 241 -8.26 -8.91 23.12
C ALA A 241 -8.87 -7.58 22.65
N LEU A 242 -10.18 -7.43 22.81
CA LEU A 242 -10.96 -6.24 22.49
C LEU A 242 -11.33 -5.51 23.78
N ASP A 243 -11.24 -4.18 23.77
CA ASP A 243 -11.80 -3.36 24.87
C ASP A 243 -13.32 -3.25 24.73
N SER A 244 -13.95 -2.85 25.83
CA SER A 244 -15.40 -2.69 25.89
C SER A 244 -15.94 -1.70 24.85
N GLU A 245 -15.19 -0.66 24.50
CA GLU A 245 -15.61 0.32 23.50
C GLU A 245 -15.54 -0.28 22.09
N THR A 246 -14.46 -0.96 21.73
CA THR A 246 -14.35 -1.71 20.47
C THR A 246 -15.48 -2.74 20.33
N VAL A 247 -15.83 -3.44 21.41
CA VAL A 247 -16.96 -4.39 21.40
C VAL A 247 -18.28 -3.67 21.11
N LYS A 248 -18.56 -2.52 21.72
CA LYS A 248 -19.75 -1.72 21.42
C LYS A 248 -19.79 -1.30 19.96
N VAL A 249 -18.66 -0.82 19.42
CA VAL A 249 -18.54 -0.41 18.01
C VAL A 249 -18.84 -1.58 17.07
N LEU A 250 -18.31 -2.78 17.35
CA LEU A 250 -18.58 -3.96 16.54
C LEU A 250 -20.02 -4.46 16.66
N LYS A 251 -20.65 -4.39 17.85
CA LYS A 251 -22.08 -4.68 18.03
C LYS A 251 -22.96 -3.73 17.23
N ALA A 252 -22.67 -2.42 17.28
CA ALA A 252 -23.37 -1.42 16.48
C ALA A 252 -23.17 -1.66 14.97
N HIS A 253 -21.96 -2.07 14.57
CA HIS A 253 -21.67 -2.46 13.18
C HIS A 253 -22.51 -3.66 12.73
N ARG A 254 -22.56 -4.73 13.53
CA ARG A 254 -23.37 -5.93 13.25
C ARG A 254 -24.85 -5.59 13.10
N LYS A 255 -25.39 -4.74 13.98
CA LYS A 255 -26.78 -4.27 13.89
C LYS A 255 -27.04 -3.49 12.59
N ARG A 256 -26.09 -2.66 12.14
CA ARG A 256 -26.21 -1.94 10.86
C ARG A 256 -26.19 -2.91 9.67
N GLN A 257 -25.28 -3.88 9.67
CA GLN A 257 -25.18 -4.88 8.60
C GLN A 257 -26.47 -5.69 8.46
N LEU A 258 -27.06 -6.13 9.58
CA LEU A 258 -28.36 -6.82 9.58
C LEU A 258 -29.49 -5.96 8.99
N LYS A 259 -29.51 -4.65 9.30
CA LYS A 259 -30.48 -3.72 8.69
C LYS A 259 -30.26 -3.55 7.19
N GLU A 260 -29.00 -3.47 6.75
CA GLU A 260 -28.67 -3.41 5.32
C GLU A 260 -29.17 -4.67 4.62
N ARG A 261 -28.88 -5.85 5.17
CA ARG A 261 -29.39 -7.13 4.65
C ARG A 261 -30.91 -7.17 4.49
N LEU A 262 -31.66 -6.71 5.50
CA LEU A 262 -33.13 -6.67 5.41
C LEU A 262 -33.62 -5.75 4.28
N LYS A 263 -33.03 -4.56 4.15
CA LYS A 263 -33.37 -3.62 3.08
C LYS A 263 -33.13 -4.18 1.69
N TRP A 264 -32.03 -4.91 1.49
CA TRP A 264 -31.76 -5.56 0.21
C TRP A 264 -32.82 -6.61 -0.14
N GLY A 265 -33.25 -7.40 0.85
CA GLY A 265 -34.37 -8.33 0.69
C GLY A 265 -35.70 -7.64 0.32
N GLU A 266 -35.98 -6.45 0.87
CA GLU A 266 -37.15 -5.64 0.50
C GLU A 266 -37.08 -5.08 -0.93
N TRP A 267 -35.87 -4.86 -1.46
CA TRP A 267 -35.65 -4.31 -2.81
C TRP A 267 -35.67 -5.40 -3.89
N GLY A 268 -35.86 -6.67 -3.50
CA GLY A 268 -35.85 -7.81 -4.42
C GLY A 268 -34.45 -8.21 -4.92
N GLU A 269 -33.39 -7.61 -4.37
CA GLU A 269 -32.00 -7.91 -4.72
C GLU A 269 -31.35 -8.82 -3.65
N ALA A 270 -30.58 -9.81 -4.10
CA ALA A 270 -29.93 -10.74 -3.19
C ALA A 270 -28.75 -10.08 -2.46
N TYR A 271 -28.80 -10.05 -1.12
CA TYR A 271 -27.64 -9.69 -0.30
C TYR A 271 -26.59 -10.80 -0.35
N VAL A 272 -25.33 -10.44 -0.58
CA VAL A 272 -24.23 -11.42 -0.67
C VAL A 272 -23.77 -11.82 0.74
N GLU A 273 -24.09 -13.05 1.13
CA GLU A 273 -23.73 -13.61 2.45
C GLU A 273 -22.27 -14.07 2.48
N THR A 274 -21.36 -13.15 2.81
CA THR A 274 -19.92 -13.42 2.86
C THR A 274 -19.41 -13.81 4.26
N GLY A 275 -20.23 -13.69 5.30
CA GLY A 275 -19.84 -13.94 6.70
C GLY A 275 -18.81 -12.95 7.26
N ARG A 276 -18.44 -11.92 6.50
CA ARG A 276 -17.43 -10.94 6.89
C ARG A 276 -17.99 -9.94 7.91
N VAL A 277 -17.11 -9.53 8.83
CA VAL A 277 -17.40 -8.44 9.77
C VAL A 277 -17.61 -7.15 9.00
N PHE A 278 -16.75 -6.84 8.02
CA PHE A 278 -16.85 -5.63 7.22
C PHE A 278 -17.17 -5.98 5.77
N THR A 279 -18.23 -5.39 5.24
CA THR A 279 -18.71 -5.59 3.87
C THR A 279 -19.00 -4.26 3.18
N GLN A 280 -19.20 -4.31 1.86
CA GLN A 280 -19.92 -3.28 1.12
C GLN A 280 -21.42 -3.33 1.45
N GLY A 281 -22.19 -2.36 0.94
CA GLY A 281 -23.62 -2.25 1.26
C GLY A 281 -24.47 -3.42 0.77
N ASN A 282 -24.01 -4.09 -0.28
CA ASN A 282 -24.60 -5.30 -0.87
C ASN A 282 -24.09 -6.62 -0.24
N GLY A 283 -23.21 -6.56 0.77
CA GLY A 283 -22.63 -7.74 1.42
C GLY A 283 -21.32 -8.25 0.79
N GLU A 284 -20.92 -7.72 -0.36
CA GLU A 284 -19.66 -8.08 -1.00
C GLU A 284 -18.43 -7.66 -0.18
N TRP A 285 -17.30 -8.25 -0.53
CA TRP A 285 -16.03 -7.95 0.12
C TRP A 285 -15.61 -6.49 -0.08
N PRO A 286 -15.08 -5.84 0.97
CA PRO A 286 -14.52 -4.51 0.82
C PRO A 286 -13.20 -4.60 0.07
N HIS A 287 -13.07 -3.83 -1.02
CA HIS A 287 -11.80 -3.74 -1.72
C HIS A 287 -10.74 -3.04 -0.85
N PRO A 288 -9.58 -3.64 -0.54
CA PRO A 288 -8.60 -3.03 0.37
C PRO A 288 -8.10 -1.65 -0.08
N ALA A 289 -7.91 -1.42 -1.39
CA ALA A 289 -7.53 -0.09 -1.86
C ALA A 289 -8.62 0.97 -1.63
N TRP A 290 -9.89 0.58 -1.66
CA TRP A 290 -11.00 1.50 -1.39
C TRP A 290 -10.98 1.96 0.07
N VAL A 291 -10.68 1.07 1.01
CA VAL A 291 -10.47 1.43 2.43
C VAL A 291 -9.34 2.44 2.58
N THR A 292 -8.23 2.27 1.85
CA THR A 292 -7.13 3.26 1.85
C THR A 292 -7.53 4.60 1.22
N ASP A 293 -8.26 4.58 0.10
CA ASP A 293 -8.73 5.80 -0.57
C ASP A 293 -9.69 6.59 0.33
N GLN A 294 -10.64 5.92 0.97
CA GLN A 294 -11.58 6.56 1.89
C GLN A 294 -10.86 7.13 3.12
N PHE A 295 -9.82 6.46 3.64
CA PHE A 295 -8.98 7.02 4.69
C PHE A 295 -8.36 8.35 4.25
N GLN A 296 -7.79 8.42 3.04
CA GLN A 296 -7.18 9.65 2.51
C GLN A 296 -8.20 10.77 2.24
N ARG A 297 -9.46 10.43 1.94
CA ARG A 297 -10.54 11.40 1.76
C ARG A 297 -11.07 11.96 3.08
N LEU A 298 -11.19 11.10 4.10
CA LEU A 298 -11.71 11.44 5.42
C LEU A 298 -10.64 12.09 6.31
N ALA A 299 -9.36 11.76 6.10
CA ALA A 299 -8.25 12.40 6.78
C ALA A 299 -8.30 13.93 6.57
N PRO A 300 -8.22 14.73 7.64
CA PRO A 300 -8.30 16.18 7.51
C PRO A 300 -7.18 16.70 6.61
N ARG A 301 -7.51 17.54 5.62
CA ARG A 301 -6.50 18.23 4.78
C ARG A 301 -5.48 19.02 5.60
N ARG A 302 -5.87 19.46 6.80
CA ARG A 302 -5.01 20.18 7.75
C ARG A 302 -3.95 19.28 8.41
N VAL A 303 -4.14 17.96 8.36
CA VAL A 303 -3.40 16.95 9.13
C VAL A 303 -2.64 15.99 8.22
N CYS A 304 -3.09 15.75 6.98
CA CYS A 304 -2.44 14.79 6.10
C CYS A 304 -2.62 15.09 4.60
N PRO A 305 -1.60 14.84 3.74
CA PRO A 305 -1.73 15.00 2.29
C PRO A 305 -2.53 13.85 1.67
N ARG A 306 -3.39 14.16 0.69
CA ARG A 306 -4.16 13.14 -0.06
C ARG A 306 -3.27 12.14 -0.83
N SER A 307 -2.06 12.52 -1.23
CA SER A 307 -1.19 11.69 -2.07
C SER A 307 -0.34 10.73 -1.21
N GLY A 308 -0.59 9.42 -1.31
CA GLY A 308 0.36 8.38 -0.92
C GLY A 308 0.39 7.98 0.57
N CYS A 309 -0.65 8.27 1.35
CA CYS A 309 -0.79 7.74 2.72
C CYS A 309 -1.35 6.30 2.66
N THR A 310 -0.56 5.34 2.20
CA THR A 310 -0.94 3.91 2.32
C THR A 310 -0.47 3.34 3.66
N THR A 311 0.58 3.93 4.23
CA THR A 311 1.29 3.43 5.42
C THR A 311 0.81 4.00 6.74
N CYS A 312 -0.11 4.97 6.69
CA CYS A 312 -0.57 5.75 7.85
C CYS A 312 -1.50 4.95 8.78
N ALA A 313 -1.98 3.80 8.30
CA ALA A 313 -2.81 2.84 9.03
C ALA A 313 -2.02 1.64 9.58
N THR A 314 -0.74 1.48 9.25
CA THR A 314 0.11 0.43 9.84
C THR A 314 0.95 1.05 10.93
N ALA A 315 0.49 0.89 12.16
CA ALA A 315 1.30 1.14 13.35
C ALA A 315 2.67 0.44 13.17
N PRO A 316 3.80 1.16 13.28
CA PRO A 316 5.01 0.49 13.71
C PRO A 316 4.71 -0.12 15.09
N ARG A 317 5.25 -1.30 15.38
CA ARG A 317 5.28 -1.82 16.75
C ARG A 317 6.03 -0.78 17.61
N CYS A 318 5.32 0.16 18.21
CA CYS A 318 5.82 0.90 19.36
C CYS A 318 5.79 -0.10 20.50
N SER A 319 6.96 -0.65 20.83
CA SER A 319 7.23 -1.20 22.15
C SER A 319 7.05 -0.07 23.17
N LEU A 320 5.82 0.16 23.60
CA LEU A 320 5.57 0.90 24.83
C LEU A 320 6.09 0.02 25.96
N SER A 321 7.26 0.37 26.46
CA SER A 321 7.74 -0.04 27.78
C SER A 321 6.62 0.22 28.78
N ARG A 322 6.11 -0.85 29.41
CA ARG A 322 5.23 -0.75 30.58
C ARG A 322 5.92 0.16 31.61
N PRO A 323 5.23 1.16 32.20
CA PRO A 323 5.73 1.77 33.42
C PRO A 323 5.74 0.71 34.51
N ALA A 324 6.87 0.60 35.22
CA ALA A 324 7.01 -0.23 36.41
C ALA A 324 5.91 0.17 37.40
N ARG A 325 5.12 -0.80 37.85
CA ARG A 325 4.28 -0.61 39.03
C ARG A 325 5.21 -0.50 40.22
N THR A 326 5.17 0.65 40.89
CA THR A 326 5.42 0.73 42.32
C THR A 326 4.10 0.53 43.03
#